data_AF-A0A9D5R7H8-F1
#
_entry.id   AF-A0A9D5R7H8-F1
#
_cell.length_a   1.000
_cell.length_b   1.000
_cell.length_c   1.000
_cell.angle_alpha   90.00
_cell.angle_beta   90.00
_cell.angle_gamma   90.00
#
_symmetry.space_group_name_H-M   'P 1'
#
loop_
_entity.id
_entity.type
_entity.pdbx_description
1 polymer ?
#
loop_
_entity_poly.entity_id
_entity_poly.type
_entity_poly.pdbx_seq_one_letter_code
_entity_poly.pdbx_strand_id
1 'polypeptide(L)'
;INDKVSKYLVEFQPKEFENITIQQLLNHTSGSNDFGSGLLSKPGKEFNYSNKGFRYLGELVEKVSGKSYDENAKELFAKAGMKNSSTPNLFQGKDFAGAYTGNSNNFQKIENMPKRLAEKEISVAAGGILSTVPDPHRWNDALYNGRILNPESFQKFMEKSSGRNHPILGKMGYGFGIMMNPQKPVAYFHTGYVKGSPSLNIYYPETKTSVVILSNIADESKGKDAIFIPHKEVKKLTDAIESSVAELRKEMIKI
;
A
#
# COMPACT_ATOMS: atom_id res chain seq x y z
N ILE A 1 -11.53 -5.80 -14.00
CA ILE A 1 -10.24 -6.33 -13.49
C ILE A 1 -9.70 -7.53 -14.30
N ASN A 2 -10.55 -8.30 -14.98
CA ASN A 2 -10.09 -9.45 -15.79
C ASN A 2 -9.58 -9.05 -17.19
N ASP A 3 -9.90 -7.83 -17.64
CA ASP A 3 -9.40 -7.29 -18.90
C ASP A 3 -7.87 -7.33 -18.97
N LYS A 4 -7.36 -7.52 -20.19
CA LYS A 4 -5.96 -7.35 -20.53
C LYS A 4 -5.58 -5.87 -20.44
N VAL A 5 -4.39 -5.59 -19.91
CA VAL A 5 -3.87 -4.22 -19.81
C VAL A 5 -3.61 -3.65 -21.22
N SER A 6 -3.24 -4.50 -22.18
CA SER A 6 -3.01 -4.16 -23.60
C SER A 6 -4.21 -3.53 -24.32
N LYS A 7 -5.43 -3.73 -23.80
CA LYS A 7 -6.64 -3.06 -24.28
C LYS A 7 -6.62 -1.54 -24.02
N TYR A 8 -5.86 -1.09 -23.03
CA TYR A 8 -5.86 0.29 -22.54
C TYR A 8 -4.52 0.99 -22.74
N LEU A 9 -3.41 0.26 -22.58
CA LEU A 9 -2.05 0.79 -22.60
C LEU A 9 -1.22 0.10 -23.68
N VAL A 10 -0.56 0.90 -24.52
CA VAL A 10 0.21 0.42 -25.69
C VAL A 10 1.48 -0.33 -25.28
N GLU A 11 2.02 0.00 -24.10
CA GLU A 11 3.20 -0.63 -23.50
C GLU A 11 3.01 -2.13 -23.25
N PHE A 12 1.75 -2.57 -23.15
CA PHE A 12 1.40 -3.98 -22.94
C PHE A 12 1.03 -4.71 -24.24
N GLN A 13 1.02 -4.05 -25.40
CA GLN A 13 0.73 -4.70 -26.68
C GLN A 13 1.82 -5.67 -27.19
N PRO A 14 3.12 -5.53 -26.84
CA PRO A 14 4.10 -6.54 -27.19
C PRO A 14 3.71 -7.92 -26.67
N LYS A 15 3.99 -8.97 -27.46
CA LYS A 15 3.58 -10.37 -27.21
C LYS A 15 3.96 -10.90 -25.83
N GLU A 16 5.05 -10.40 -25.26
CA GLU A 16 5.50 -10.73 -23.90
C GLU A 16 4.51 -10.28 -22.82
N PHE A 17 3.84 -9.14 -23.02
CA PHE A 17 3.00 -8.46 -22.01
C PHE A 17 1.50 -8.54 -22.32
N GLU A 18 1.13 -8.90 -23.55
CA GLU A 18 -0.25 -8.82 -24.06
C GLU A 18 -1.29 -9.58 -23.22
N ASN A 19 -0.82 -10.61 -22.51
CA ASN A 19 -1.66 -11.47 -21.69
C ASN A 19 -1.79 -11.05 -20.23
N ILE A 20 -1.09 -9.98 -19.80
CA ILE A 20 -1.19 -9.46 -18.43
C ILE A 20 -2.57 -8.85 -18.21
N THR A 21 -3.24 -9.24 -17.13
CA THR A 21 -4.53 -8.67 -16.71
C THR A 21 -4.35 -7.55 -15.68
N ILE A 22 -5.36 -6.70 -15.53
CA ILE A 22 -5.39 -5.66 -14.47
C ILE A 22 -5.27 -6.31 -13.08
N GLN A 23 -5.95 -7.44 -12.87
CA GLN A 23 -5.86 -8.22 -11.63
C GLN A 23 -4.41 -8.64 -11.31
N GLN A 24 -3.65 -9.08 -12.32
CA GLN A 24 -2.26 -9.51 -12.12
C GLN A 24 -1.33 -8.36 -11.72
N LEU A 25 -1.62 -7.12 -12.14
CA LEU A 25 -0.93 -5.94 -11.61
C LEU A 25 -1.30 -5.70 -10.14
N LEU A 26 -2.59 -5.77 -9.79
CA LEU A 26 -3.10 -5.50 -8.44
C LEU A 26 -2.56 -6.46 -7.36
N ASN A 27 -2.34 -7.73 -7.71
CA ASN A 27 -1.85 -8.74 -6.78
C ASN A 27 -0.38 -9.14 -7.00
N HIS A 28 0.35 -8.36 -7.81
CA HIS A 28 1.76 -8.55 -8.15
C HIS A 28 2.10 -9.91 -8.76
N THR A 29 1.20 -10.48 -9.56
CA THR A 29 1.45 -11.71 -10.31
C THR A 29 1.70 -11.47 -11.80
N SER A 30 1.86 -10.23 -12.24
CA SER A 30 2.15 -9.93 -13.65
C SER A 30 3.54 -10.36 -14.13
N GLY A 31 4.47 -10.60 -13.19
CA GLY A 31 5.88 -10.81 -13.49
C GLY A 31 6.65 -9.50 -13.80
N SER A 32 6.03 -8.34 -13.65
CA SER A 32 6.66 -7.05 -13.99
C SER A 32 7.92 -6.79 -13.17
N ASN A 33 8.97 -6.30 -13.84
CA ASN A 33 10.25 -5.94 -13.23
C ASN A 33 10.36 -4.42 -13.01
N ASP A 34 10.72 -4.00 -11.80
CA ASP A 34 10.95 -2.58 -11.46
C ASP A 34 12.25 -2.03 -12.08
N PHE A 35 13.24 -2.89 -12.36
CA PHE A 35 14.60 -2.49 -12.80
C PHE A 35 14.95 -2.91 -14.23
N GLY A 36 14.01 -3.51 -14.96
CA GLY A 36 14.26 -4.06 -16.29
C GLY A 36 13.09 -3.91 -17.26
N SER A 37 13.33 -4.33 -18.51
CA SER A 37 12.34 -4.30 -19.57
C SER A 37 11.46 -5.55 -19.62
N GLY A 38 12.00 -6.73 -19.29
CA GLY A 38 11.28 -8.01 -19.37
C GLY A 38 10.58 -8.45 -18.09
N LEU A 39 9.95 -9.63 -18.17
CA LEU A 39 9.29 -10.27 -17.03
C LEU A 39 10.25 -11.11 -16.17
N LEU A 40 10.05 -11.07 -14.86
CA LEU A 40 10.73 -11.94 -13.88
C LEU A 40 10.15 -13.36 -13.86
N SER A 41 8.88 -13.51 -14.22
CA SER A 41 8.16 -14.77 -14.26
C SER A 41 7.01 -14.69 -15.28
N LYS A 42 6.44 -15.84 -15.67
CA LYS A 42 5.26 -15.85 -16.53
C LYS A 42 4.06 -15.23 -15.78
N PRO A 43 3.22 -14.41 -16.44
CA PRO A 43 2.05 -13.81 -15.79
C PRO A 43 1.14 -14.85 -15.12
N GLY A 44 0.77 -14.59 -13.87
CA GLY A 44 -0.05 -15.44 -13.02
C GLY A 44 0.68 -16.59 -12.34
N LYS A 45 2.01 -16.73 -12.49
CA LYS A 45 2.76 -17.86 -11.91
C LYS A 45 3.36 -17.56 -10.55
N GLU A 46 3.97 -16.40 -10.39
CA GLU A 46 4.69 -16.05 -9.15
C GLU A 46 4.31 -14.67 -8.67
N PHE A 47 4.54 -14.43 -7.38
CA PHE A 47 4.45 -13.10 -6.80
C PHE A 47 5.79 -12.37 -6.98
N ASN A 48 5.75 -11.23 -7.67
CA ASN A 48 6.89 -10.33 -7.82
C ASN A 48 6.42 -8.90 -7.52
N TYR A 49 6.72 -8.41 -6.31
CA TYR A 49 6.33 -7.04 -5.91
C TYR A 49 6.90 -6.04 -6.92
N SER A 50 6.03 -5.22 -7.51
CA SER A 50 6.41 -4.27 -8.56
C SER A 50 5.68 -2.95 -8.41
N ASN A 51 6.45 -1.91 -8.12
CA ASN A 51 5.97 -0.52 -8.15
C ASN A 51 5.65 -0.08 -9.58
N LYS A 52 6.40 -0.58 -10.57
CA LYS A 52 6.13 -0.33 -12.00
C LYS A 52 4.74 -0.82 -12.39
N GLY A 53 4.29 -1.97 -11.86
CA GLY A 53 2.93 -2.45 -12.05
C GLY A 53 1.87 -1.49 -11.50
N PHE A 54 2.11 -0.91 -10.31
CA PHE A 54 1.22 0.08 -9.71
C PHE A 54 1.25 1.44 -10.41
N ARG A 55 2.38 1.84 -11.01
CA ARG A 55 2.44 3.00 -11.92
C ARG A 55 1.47 2.82 -13.10
N TYR A 56 1.49 1.66 -13.75
CA TYR A 56 0.57 1.37 -14.85
C TYR A 56 -0.88 1.28 -14.40
N LEU A 57 -1.16 0.85 -13.16
CA LEU A 57 -2.51 0.95 -12.58
C LEU A 57 -2.95 2.41 -12.43
N GLY A 58 -2.05 3.32 -12.07
CA GLY A 58 -2.31 4.75 -12.08
C GLY A 58 -2.71 5.27 -13.47
N GLU A 59 -1.93 4.93 -14.49
CA GLU A 59 -2.22 5.30 -15.89
C GLU A 59 -3.54 4.68 -16.40
N LEU A 60 -3.87 3.46 -15.97
CA LEU A 60 -5.17 2.83 -16.26
C LEU A 60 -6.33 3.62 -15.64
N VAL A 61 -6.18 4.10 -14.40
CA VAL A 61 -7.20 4.94 -13.74
C VAL A 61 -7.40 6.21 -14.55
N GLU A 62 -6.32 6.85 -15.01
CA GLU A 62 -6.42 8.04 -15.86
C GLU A 62 -7.12 7.75 -17.18
N LYS A 63 -6.71 6.67 -17.85
CA LYS A 63 -7.25 6.26 -19.14
C LYS A 63 -8.75 5.97 -19.09
N VAL A 64 -9.22 5.31 -18.03
CA VAL A 64 -10.62 4.89 -17.88
C VAL A 64 -11.50 6.03 -17.34
N SER A 65 -10.99 6.85 -16.42
CA SER A 65 -11.76 7.95 -15.82
C SER A 65 -11.79 9.22 -16.67
N GLY A 66 -10.79 9.41 -17.54
CA GLY A 66 -10.57 10.67 -18.27
C GLY A 66 -10.05 11.83 -17.40
N LYS A 67 -9.70 11.57 -16.13
CA LYS A 67 -9.15 12.55 -15.18
C LYS A 67 -7.71 12.18 -14.83
N SER A 68 -6.91 13.15 -14.39
CA SER A 68 -5.58 12.86 -13.87
C SER A 68 -5.62 11.96 -12.62
N TYR A 69 -4.51 11.29 -12.31
CA TYR A 69 -4.41 10.47 -11.10
C TYR A 69 -4.59 11.36 -9.85
N ASP A 70 -4.07 12.58 -9.90
CA ASP A 70 -4.17 13.59 -8.84
C ASP A 70 -5.65 13.94 -8.53
N GLU A 71 -6.47 14.15 -9.56
CA GLU A 71 -7.89 14.43 -9.41
C GLU A 71 -8.66 13.22 -8.85
N ASN A 72 -8.41 12.02 -9.38
CA ASN A 72 -9.02 10.79 -8.88
C ASN A 72 -8.67 10.55 -7.40
N ALA A 73 -7.40 10.73 -7.02
CA ALA A 73 -6.95 10.58 -5.65
C ALA A 73 -7.61 11.63 -4.74
N LYS A 74 -7.68 12.90 -5.16
CA LYS A 74 -8.34 13.97 -4.41
C LYS A 74 -9.84 13.67 -4.18
N GLU A 75 -10.55 13.19 -5.20
CA GLU A 75 -11.96 12.81 -5.07
C GLU A 75 -12.14 11.63 -4.11
N LEU A 76 -11.26 10.64 -4.16
CA LEU A 76 -11.25 9.50 -3.24
C LEU A 76 -11.00 9.94 -1.79
N PHE A 77 -10.01 10.81 -1.56
CA PHE A 77 -9.72 11.38 -0.25
C PHE A 77 -10.90 12.18 0.30
N ALA A 78 -11.55 12.99 -0.53
CA ALA A 78 -12.75 13.73 -0.15
C ALA A 78 -13.88 12.76 0.27
N LYS A 79 -14.11 11.67 -0.49
CA LYS A 79 -15.11 10.64 -0.18
C LYS A 79 -14.84 9.93 1.16
N ALA A 80 -13.56 9.70 1.46
CA ALA A 80 -13.09 9.10 2.70
C ALA A 80 -13.00 10.09 3.88
N GLY A 81 -13.17 11.40 3.64
CA GLY A 81 -13.00 12.45 4.65
C GLY A 81 -11.54 12.75 5.02
N MET A 82 -10.58 12.35 4.18
CA MET A 82 -9.15 12.54 4.38
C MET A 82 -8.72 13.95 3.94
N LYS A 83 -8.88 14.93 4.84
CA LYS A 83 -8.66 16.36 4.53
C LYS A 83 -7.19 16.78 4.49
N ASN A 84 -6.29 15.96 5.03
CA ASN A 84 -4.87 16.22 5.16
C ASN A 84 -4.06 15.19 4.36
N SER A 85 -4.61 14.71 3.24
CA SER A 85 -3.97 13.78 2.32
C SER A 85 -3.98 14.34 0.92
N SER A 86 -2.87 14.17 0.22
CA SER A 86 -2.74 14.66 -1.16
C SER A 86 -1.69 13.87 -1.91
N THR A 87 -1.71 14.01 -3.22
CA THR A 87 -0.53 13.73 -4.04
C THR A 87 0.51 14.86 -3.85
N PRO A 88 1.79 14.64 -4.20
CA PRO A 88 2.81 15.67 -4.07
C PRO A 88 2.58 16.84 -5.02
N ASN A 89 1.89 16.62 -6.15
CA ASN A 89 1.55 17.66 -7.13
C ASN A 89 0.49 18.64 -6.62
N LEU A 90 -0.44 18.16 -5.78
CA LEU A 90 -1.51 18.98 -5.20
C LEU A 90 -1.17 19.52 -3.81
N PHE A 91 -0.03 19.17 -3.25
CA PHE A 91 0.37 19.62 -1.92
C PHE A 91 0.75 21.11 -1.95
N GLN A 92 -0.02 21.93 -1.24
CA GLN A 92 0.22 23.37 -1.09
C GLN A 92 0.57 23.77 0.37
N GLY A 93 0.64 22.79 1.28
CA GLY A 93 0.87 23.03 2.70
C GLY A 93 2.30 23.41 3.03
N LYS A 94 2.50 23.98 4.22
CA LYS A 94 3.83 24.18 4.83
C LYS A 94 4.13 23.15 5.92
N ASP A 95 3.09 22.46 6.41
CA ASP A 95 3.16 21.49 7.51
C ASP A 95 3.57 20.09 7.01
N PHE A 96 4.67 20.03 6.26
CA PHE A 96 5.27 18.77 5.81
C PHE A 96 6.41 18.38 6.75
N ALA A 97 6.32 17.21 7.36
CA ALA A 97 7.44 16.64 8.10
C ALA A 97 8.57 16.27 7.13
N GLY A 98 9.75 16.89 7.29
CA GLY A 98 10.93 16.53 6.51
C GLY A 98 11.28 15.05 6.68
N ALA A 99 11.83 14.43 5.65
CA ALA A 99 12.32 13.05 5.67
C ALA A 99 13.84 13.02 5.87
N TYR A 100 14.33 12.03 6.62
CA TYR A 100 15.73 11.98 7.03
C TYR A 100 16.33 10.57 6.87
N THR A 101 17.61 10.50 6.52
CA THR A 101 18.42 9.28 6.66
C THR A 101 19.31 9.37 7.88
N GLY A 102 19.57 8.24 8.54
CA GLY A 102 20.44 8.16 9.72
C GLY A 102 19.65 7.86 11.00
N ASN A 103 20.16 8.34 12.13
CA ASN A 103 19.57 8.10 13.46
C ASN A 103 19.47 9.41 14.27
N SER A 104 19.02 9.32 15.52
CA SER A 104 18.82 10.49 16.40
C SER A 104 20.07 11.35 16.62
N ASN A 105 21.26 10.77 16.49
CA ASN A 105 22.53 11.44 16.78
C ASN A 105 23.22 11.97 15.51
N ASN A 106 23.02 11.29 14.37
CA ASN A 106 23.58 11.68 13.09
C ASN A 106 22.56 11.42 11.98
N PHE A 107 21.98 12.49 11.44
CA PHE A 107 20.97 12.43 10.40
C PHE A 107 21.23 13.45 9.30
N GLN A 108 20.76 13.13 8.10
CA GLN A 108 20.80 14.00 6.93
C GLN A 108 19.38 14.17 6.40
N LYS A 109 19.02 15.41 6.09
CA LYS A 109 17.74 15.73 5.47
C LYS A 109 17.74 15.26 4.02
N ILE A 110 16.61 14.70 3.59
CA ILE A 110 16.37 14.37 2.19
C ILE A 110 15.78 15.61 1.54
N GLU A 111 16.52 16.15 0.58
CA GLU A 111 16.14 17.35 -0.15
C GLU A 111 15.00 17.08 -1.14
N ASN A 112 14.37 18.17 -1.60
CA ASN A 112 13.30 18.19 -2.60
C ASN A 112 12.00 17.45 -2.23
N MET A 113 11.82 17.06 -0.97
CA MET A 113 10.54 16.53 -0.49
C MET A 113 9.50 17.68 -0.30
N PRO A 114 8.21 17.47 -0.59
CA PRO A 114 7.61 16.24 -1.12
C PRO A 114 7.65 16.12 -2.65
N LYS A 115 8.13 17.13 -3.40
CA LYS A 115 8.14 17.12 -4.88
C LYS A 115 8.84 15.89 -5.47
N ARG A 116 9.90 15.41 -4.82
CA ARG A 116 10.61 14.17 -5.15
C ARG A 116 9.67 12.96 -5.30
N LEU A 117 8.56 12.91 -4.57
CA LEU A 117 7.58 11.82 -4.62
C LEU A 117 6.76 11.78 -5.92
N ALA A 118 6.80 12.86 -6.71
CA ALA A 118 6.20 12.91 -8.04
C ALA A 118 7.13 12.35 -9.14
N GLU A 119 8.40 12.08 -8.82
CA GLU A 119 9.38 11.57 -9.78
C GLU A 119 8.98 10.18 -10.31
N LYS A 120 9.32 9.91 -11.56
CA LYS A 120 8.89 8.71 -12.30
C LYS A 120 9.37 7.42 -11.64
N GLU A 121 10.52 7.47 -10.98
CA GLU A 121 11.14 6.37 -10.24
C GLU A 121 10.31 5.94 -9.03
N ILE A 122 9.57 6.87 -8.42
CA ILE A 122 8.71 6.58 -7.26
C ILE A 122 7.30 6.25 -7.73
N SER A 123 6.78 7.03 -8.69
CA SER A 123 5.37 7.03 -9.12
C SER A 123 4.42 7.38 -7.97
N VAL A 124 3.62 8.43 -8.17
CA VAL A 124 2.60 8.83 -7.19
C VAL A 124 1.67 7.67 -6.84
N ALA A 125 1.26 6.88 -7.84
CA ALA A 125 0.35 5.75 -7.69
C ALA A 125 0.95 4.55 -6.93
N ALA A 126 2.27 4.40 -6.89
CA ALA A 126 2.93 3.28 -6.22
C ALA A 126 3.34 3.60 -4.78
N GLY A 127 3.59 4.87 -4.45
CA GLY A 127 4.00 5.23 -3.09
C GLY A 127 4.18 6.72 -2.80
N GLY A 128 3.65 7.62 -3.64
CA GLY A 128 3.90 9.06 -3.49
C GLY A 128 2.88 9.81 -2.63
N ILE A 129 1.86 9.16 -2.09
CA ILE A 129 0.80 9.82 -1.31
C ILE A 129 1.35 10.41 0.00
N LEU A 130 0.98 11.66 0.27
CA LEU A 130 1.20 12.36 1.52
C LEU A 130 -0.03 12.21 2.41
N SER A 131 0.18 12.02 3.72
CA SER A 131 -0.92 11.89 4.67
C SER A 131 -0.49 12.24 6.10
N THR A 132 -1.45 12.21 7.02
CA THR A 132 -1.27 12.40 8.47
C THR A 132 -1.95 11.26 9.21
N VAL A 133 -1.50 10.86 10.41
CA VAL A 133 -2.06 9.71 11.15
C VAL A 133 -3.61 9.63 11.18
N PRO A 134 -4.35 10.74 11.39
CA PRO A 134 -5.81 10.69 11.39
C PRO A 134 -6.45 10.28 10.06
N ASP A 135 -5.79 10.52 8.92
CA ASP A 135 -6.37 10.28 7.60
C ASP A 135 -6.35 8.80 7.18
N PRO A 136 -5.27 8.02 7.33
CA PRO A 136 -5.31 6.57 7.11
C PRO A 136 -6.28 5.86 8.08
N HIS A 137 -6.51 6.41 9.27
CA HIS A 137 -7.59 5.93 10.15
C HIS A 137 -8.97 6.17 9.49
N ARG A 138 -9.24 7.37 8.96
CA ARG A 138 -10.48 7.67 8.20
C ARG A 138 -10.61 6.83 6.94
N TRP A 139 -9.49 6.57 6.25
CA TRP A 139 -9.44 5.65 5.12
C TRP A 139 -9.91 4.25 5.52
N ASN A 140 -9.36 3.70 6.59
CA ASN A 140 -9.75 2.39 7.08
C ASN A 140 -11.24 2.36 7.43
N ASP A 141 -11.74 3.35 8.17
CA ASP A 141 -13.16 3.47 8.49
C ASP A 141 -14.04 3.50 7.23
N ALA A 142 -13.69 4.35 6.25
CA ALA A 142 -14.47 4.48 5.03
C ALA A 142 -14.42 3.22 4.16
N LEU A 143 -13.25 2.61 4.01
CA LEU A 143 -13.05 1.43 3.16
C LEU A 143 -13.77 0.21 3.74
N TYR A 144 -13.52 -0.11 5.01
CA TYR A 144 -13.98 -1.34 5.63
C TYR A 144 -15.44 -1.29 6.09
N ASN A 145 -16.05 -0.09 6.19
CA ASN A 145 -17.49 0.08 6.41
C ASN A 145 -18.28 0.35 5.10
N GLY A 146 -17.72 0.00 3.93
CA GLY A 146 -18.45 -0.05 2.67
C GLY A 146 -18.76 1.30 2.01
N ARG A 147 -18.10 2.39 2.43
CA ARG A 147 -18.30 3.72 1.80
C ARG A 147 -17.51 3.87 0.50
N ILE A 148 -16.43 3.12 0.32
CA ILE A 148 -15.54 3.24 -0.83
C ILE A 148 -15.92 2.27 -1.94
N LEU A 149 -15.94 0.98 -1.64
CA LEU A 149 -16.19 -0.10 -2.59
C LEU A 149 -17.60 -0.68 -2.39
N ASN A 150 -18.24 -1.09 -3.49
CA ASN A 150 -19.43 -1.94 -3.43
C ASN A 150 -19.08 -3.33 -2.87
N PRO A 151 -20.07 -4.11 -2.39
CA PRO A 151 -19.81 -5.40 -1.74
C PRO A 151 -18.99 -6.40 -2.56
N GLU A 152 -19.28 -6.54 -3.86
CA GLU A 152 -18.56 -7.47 -4.75
C GLU A 152 -17.09 -7.07 -4.91
N SER A 153 -16.83 -5.77 -5.11
CA SER A 153 -15.47 -5.25 -5.28
C SER A 153 -14.69 -5.30 -3.97
N PHE A 154 -15.36 -5.06 -2.84
CA PHE A 154 -14.78 -5.18 -1.52
C PHE A 154 -14.37 -6.62 -1.20
N GLN A 155 -15.21 -7.61 -1.51
CA GLN A 155 -14.86 -9.01 -1.34
C GLN A 155 -13.59 -9.38 -2.11
N LYS A 156 -13.50 -8.97 -3.39
CA LYS A 156 -12.30 -9.23 -4.22
C LYS A 156 -11.06 -8.49 -3.71
N PHE A 157 -11.21 -7.26 -3.19
CA PHE A 157 -10.10 -6.50 -2.60
C PHE A 157 -9.49 -7.23 -1.39
N MET A 158 -10.34 -7.83 -0.56
CA MET A 158 -9.98 -8.48 0.71
C MET A 158 -9.55 -9.94 0.55
N GLU A 159 -9.86 -10.56 -0.59
CA GLU A 159 -9.55 -11.95 -0.86
C GLU A 159 -8.05 -12.16 -1.09
N LYS A 160 -7.48 -13.19 -0.45
CA LYS A 160 -6.11 -13.61 -0.73
C LYS A 160 -6.03 -14.16 -2.15
N SER A 161 -5.31 -13.46 -3.02
CA SER A 161 -5.10 -13.89 -4.42
C SER A 161 -3.65 -14.24 -4.76
N SER A 162 -2.70 -13.96 -3.85
CA SER A 162 -1.31 -14.39 -3.96
C SER A 162 -0.63 -14.49 -2.59
N GLY A 163 0.63 -14.91 -2.56
CA GLY A 163 1.45 -15.03 -1.34
C GLY A 163 2.76 -14.25 -1.48
N ARG A 164 3.13 -13.52 -0.42
CA ARG A 164 4.33 -12.67 -0.39
C ARG A 164 5.31 -13.18 0.67
N ASN A 165 6.56 -13.39 0.28
CA ASN A 165 7.68 -13.46 1.22
C ASN A 165 8.17 -12.03 1.50
N HIS A 166 7.58 -11.38 2.51
CA HIS A 166 7.90 -9.99 2.84
C HIS A 166 9.31 -9.91 3.45
N PRO A 167 10.19 -9.00 2.99
CA PRO A 167 11.58 -8.94 3.46
C PRO A 167 11.69 -8.72 4.97
N ILE A 168 10.74 -8.00 5.57
CA ILE A 168 10.75 -7.62 6.99
C ILE A 168 9.79 -8.48 7.84
N LEU A 169 8.70 -8.98 7.24
CA LEU A 169 7.58 -9.56 7.98
C LEU A 169 7.42 -11.07 7.73
N GLY A 170 8.21 -11.65 6.83
CA GLY A 170 8.09 -13.06 6.46
C GLY A 170 6.88 -13.33 5.58
N LYS A 171 6.34 -14.55 5.66
CA LYS A 171 5.25 -15.03 4.81
C LYS A 171 3.93 -14.30 5.12
N MET A 172 3.35 -13.69 4.10
CA MET A 172 2.08 -12.96 4.17
C MET A 172 1.12 -13.37 3.04
N GLY A 173 -0.18 -13.23 3.28
CA GLY A 173 -1.16 -13.21 2.21
C GLY A 173 -1.15 -11.86 1.49
N TYR A 174 -1.56 -11.84 0.22
CA TYR A 174 -1.68 -10.61 -0.56
C TYR A 174 -2.98 -10.63 -1.38
N GLY A 175 -3.70 -9.51 -1.38
CA GLY A 175 -4.93 -9.26 -2.13
C GLY A 175 -4.70 -8.25 -3.25
N PHE A 176 -5.64 -7.33 -3.47
CA PHE A 176 -5.44 -6.24 -4.44
C PHE A 176 -4.84 -5.02 -3.75
N GLY A 177 -3.50 -4.93 -3.76
CA GLY A 177 -2.75 -3.85 -3.11
C GLY A 177 -2.72 -3.89 -1.58
N ILE A 178 -3.14 -4.99 -0.96
CA ILE A 178 -3.25 -5.12 0.50
C ILE A 178 -2.59 -6.43 0.97
N MET A 179 -1.83 -6.37 2.06
CA MET A 179 -1.32 -7.55 2.75
C MET A 179 -2.29 -8.01 3.81
N MET A 180 -2.25 -9.30 4.12
CA MET A 180 -2.99 -9.87 5.22
C MET A 180 -2.17 -10.91 5.98
N ASN A 181 -2.47 -11.07 7.27
CA ASN A 181 -1.84 -12.10 8.08
C ASN A 181 -2.12 -13.49 7.47
N PRO A 182 -1.15 -14.42 7.50
CA PRO A 182 -1.37 -15.79 7.04
C PRO A 182 -2.29 -16.59 7.96
N GLN A 183 -2.46 -16.12 9.21
CA GLN A 183 -3.25 -16.74 10.27
C GLN A 183 -3.96 -15.65 11.09
N LYS A 184 -4.56 -16.03 12.24
CA LYS A 184 -5.15 -15.08 13.18
C LYS A 184 -4.07 -14.19 13.85
N PRO A 185 -4.44 -12.97 14.27
CA PRO A 185 -5.74 -12.34 14.04
C PRO A 185 -5.87 -11.94 12.57
N VAL A 186 -7.10 -11.89 12.05
CA VAL A 186 -7.31 -11.32 10.72
C VAL A 186 -6.88 -9.85 10.78
N ALA A 187 -6.00 -9.45 9.88
CA ALA A 187 -5.53 -8.09 9.77
C ALA A 187 -5.27 -7.77 8.30
N TYR A 188 -5.63 -6.56 7.89
CA TYR A 188 -5.37 -6.03 6.56
C TYR A 188 -4.45 -4.84 6.70
N PHE A 189 -3.31 -4.85 6.01
CA PHE A 189 -2.27 -3.87 6.23
C PHE A 189 -1.37 -3.65 5.02
N HIS A 190 -0.61 -2.57 5.05
CA HIS A 190 0.52 -2.40 4.16
C HIS A 190 1.64 -1.61 4.86
N THR A 191 2.89 -2.02 4.63
CA THR A 191 4.07 -1.22 4.99
C THR A 191 4.40 -0.28 3.85
N GLY A 192 4.79 0.96 4.13
CA GLY A 192 5.31 1.89 3.12
C GLY A 192 6.79 2.18 3.34
N TYR A 193 7.54 2.33 2.26
CA TYR A 193 8.90 2.84 2.31
C TYR A 193 9.18 3.71 1.09
N VAL A 194 9.39 5.00 1.35
CA VAL A 194 10.23 5.85 0.52
C VAL A 194 11.44 6.25 1.36
N LYS A 195 12.55 6.65 0.72
CA LYS A 195 13.78 7.00 1.42
C LYS A 195 13.49 7.94 2.60
N GLY A 196 13.88 7.53 3.81
CA GLY A 196 13.67 8.29 5.04
C GLY A 196 12.24 8.34 5.59
N SER A 197 11.29 7.59 5.03
CA SER A 197 9.90 7.60 5.51
C SER A 197 9.29 6.19 5.52
N PRO A 198 9.61 5.38 6.54
CA PRO A 198 8.92 4.11 6.78
C PRO A 198 7.53 4.37 7.38
N SER A 199 6.57 3.51 7.03
CA SER A 199 5.20 3.59 7.55
C SER A 199 4.53 2.22 7.64
N LEU A 200 3.46 2.15 8.43
CA LEU A 200 2.58 0.98 8.56
C LEU A 200 1.15 1.45 8.80
N ASN A 201 0.20 0.92 8.04
CA ASN A 201 -1.23 1.06 8.29
C ASN A 201 -1.85 -0.33 8.41
N ILE A 202 -2.55 -0.61 9.53
CA ILE A 202 -3.21 -1.88 9.82
C ILE A 202 -4.67 -1.62 10.19
N TYR A 203 -5.55 -2.53 9.77
CA TYR A 203 -6.92 -2.65 10.24
C TYR A 203 -7.24 -4.08 10.69
N TYR A 204 -7.86 -4.20 11.86
CA TYR A 204 -8.36 -5.44 12.44
C TYR A 204 -9.90 -5.45 12.37
N PRO A 205 -10.51 -6.24 11.47
CA PRO A 205 -11.96 -6.20 11.25
C PRO A 205 -12.79 -6.77 12.41
N GLU A 206 -12.29 -7.75 13.16
CA GLU A 206 -13.03 -8.39 14.26
C GLU A 206 -13.29 -7.40 15.43
N THR A 207 -12.37 -6.46 15.61
CA THR A 207 -12.40 -5.47 16.69
C THR A 207 -12.67 -4.05 16.23
N LYS A 208 -12.58 -3.80 14.91
CA LYS A 208 -12.63 -2.48 14.26
C LYS A 208 -11.50 -1.55 14.70
N THR A 209 -10.34 -2.12 15.04
CA THR A 209 -9.15 -1.37 15.45
C THR A 209 -8.32 -0.97 14.23
N SER A 210 -7.84 0.27 14.19
CA SER A 210 -6.79 0.71 13.26
C SER A 210 -5.49 1.03 14.01
N VAL A 211 -4.36 0.70 13.40
CA VAL A 211 -3.02 1.06 13.90
C VAL A 211 -2.26 1.73 12.77
N VAL A 212 -1.83 2.98 12.97
CA VAL A 212 -1.16 3.78 11.96
C VAL A 212 0.16 4.32 12.54
N ILE A 213 1.25 4.05 11.84
CA ILE A 213 2.60 4.50 12.20
C ILE A 213 3.20 5.22 10.99
N LEU A 214 3.59 6.47 11.17
CA LEU A 214 4.32 7.26 10.19
C LEU A 214 5.63 7.69 10.85
N SER A 215 6.75 7.40 10.20
CA SER A 215 8.09 7.80 10.65
C SER A 215 8.75 8.65 9.58
N ASN A 216 9.64 9.56 9.99
CA ASN A 216 10.33 10.47 9.09
C ASN A 216 11.86 10.34 9.16
N ILE A 217 12.37 9.22 9.68
CA ILE A 217 13.78 8.88 9.69
C ILE A 217 14.01 7.40 9.39
N ALA A 218 15.07 7.07 8.64
CA ALA A 218 15.50 5.70 8.39
C ALA A 218 17.03 5.59 8.31
N ASP A 219 17.62 4.70 9.12
CA ASP A 219 19.05 4.38 9.04
C ASP A 219 19.30 3.32 7.94
N GLU A 220 19.46 3.77 6.69
CA GLU A 220 19.69 2.89 5.54
C GLU A 220 20.96 2.03 5.68
N SER A 221 21.94 2.46 6.48
CA SER A 221 23.17 1.70 6.73
C SER A 221 22.92 0.41 7.51
N LYS A 222 21.79 0.32 8.22
CA LYS A 222 21.39 -0.86 9.02
C LYS A 222 20.44 -1.80 8.26
N GLY A 223 20.02 -1.43 7.06
CA GLY A 223 19.09 -2.20 6.25
C GLY A 223 17.64 -2.15 6.72
N LYS A 224 16.74 -2.68 5.88
CA LYS A 224 15.28 -2.61 6.07
C LYS A 224 14.80 -3.28 7.37
N ASP A 225 15.44 -4.36 7.79
CA ASP A 225 15.04 -5.06 9.01
C ASP A 225 15.20 -4.21 10.26
N ALA A 226 16.24 -3.38 10.32
CA ALA A 226 16.48 -2.46 11.43
C ALA A 226 15.54 -1.25 11.35
N ILE A 227 15.38 -0.66 10.16
CA ILE A 227 14.48 0.48 9.93
C ILE A 227 13.05 0.20 10.43
N PHE A 228 12.57 -1.01 10.22
CA PHE A 228 11.20 -1.39 10.57
C PHE A 228 11.05 -2.01 11.97
N ILE A 229 12.07 -2.01 12.84
CA ILE A 229 11.93 -2.54 14.22
C ILE A 229 10.72 -1.95 14.94
N PRO A 230 10.53 -0.61 15.02
CA PRO A 230 9.37 -0.05 15.74
C PRO A 230 8.03 -0.55 15.16
N HIS A 231 7.95 -0.62 13.84
CA HIS A 231 6.76 -1.07 13.13
C HIS A 231 6.46 -2.56 13.39
N LYS A 232 7.50 -3.41 13.41
CA LYS A 232 7.40 -4.84 13.73
C LYS A 232 6.93 -5.07 15.15
N GLU A 233 7.55 -4.39 16.13
CA GLU A 233 7.22 -4.58 17.53
C GLU A 233 5.80 -4.10 17.84
N VAL A 234 5.39 -2.94 17.31
CA VAL A 234 4.00 -2.49 17.45
C VAL A 234 3.04 -3.49 16.84
N LYS A 235 3.30 -3.95 15.59
CA LYS A 235 2.43 -4.96 14.95
C LYS A 235 2.34 -6.26 15.76
N LYS A 236 3.46 -6.75 16.28
CA LYS A 236 3.51 -7.98 17.08
C LYS A 236 2.66 -7.85 18.35
N LEU A 237 2.80 -6.72 19.05
CA LEU A 237 2.02 -6.44 20.26
C LEU A 237 0.54 -6.29 19.94
N THR A 238 0.19 -5.56 18.87
CA THR A 238 -1.21 -5.38 18.48
C THR A 238 -1.82 -6.68 17.99
N ASP A 239 -1.11 -7.50 17.21
CA ASP A 239 -1.61 -8.82 16.81
C ASP A 239 -1.93 -9.71 18.04
N ALA A 240 -1.10 -9.67 19.09
CA ALA A 240 -1.34 -10.43 20.31
C ALA A 240 -2.56 -9.92 21.11
N ILE A 241 -2.68 -8.60 21.25
CA ILE A 241 -3.83 -7.95 21.91
C ILE A 241 -5.12 -8.28 21.16
N GLU A 242 -5.13 -8.11 19.83
CA GLU A 242 -6.30 -8.29 18.99
C GLU A 242 -6.74 -9.75 18.92
N SER A 243 -5.80 -10.69 18.97
CA SER A 243 -6.12 -12.13 19.11
C SER A 243 -6.83 -12.40 20.44
N SER A 244 -6.28 -11.89 21.54
CA SER A 244 -6.83 -12.07 22.89
C SER A 244 -8.23 -11.46 23.02
N VAL A 245 -8.43 -10.25 22.50
CA VAL A 245 -9.74 -9.57 22.49
C VAL A 245 -10.76 -10.34 21.65
N ALA A 246 -10.36 -10.86 20.49
CA ALA A 246 -11.24 -11.65 19.63
C ALA A 246 -11.67 -12.98 20.27
N GLU A 247 -10.78 -13.62 21.05
CA GLU A 247 -11.08 -14.82 21.82
C GLU A 247 -12.07 -14.52 22.97
N LEU A 248 -11.78 -13.50 23.78
CA LEU A 248 -12.66 -13.09 24.89
C LEU A 248 -14.07 -12.74 24.41
N ARG A 249 -14.20 -12.03 23.28
CA ARG A 249 -15.53 -11.71 22.71
C ARG A 249 -16.31 -12.97 22.31
N LYS A 250 -15.63 -14.00 21.79
CA LYS A 250 -16.28 -15.27 21.42
C LYS A 250 -16.74 -16.05 22.64
N GLU A 251 -15.99 -16.00 23.74
CA GLU A 251 -16.39 -16.63 25.00
C GLU A 251 -17.60 -15.93 25.63
N MET A 252 -17.61 -14.59 25.64
CA MET A 252 -18.74 -13.81 26.17
C MET A 252 -20.06 -14.04 25.41
N ILE A 253 -20.02 -14.29 24.10
CA ILE A 253 -21.23 -14.55 23.28
C ILE A 253 -21.78 -15.98 23.51
N LYS A 254 -20.97 -16.89 24.06
CA LYS A 254 -21.39 -18.27 24.36
C LYS A 254 -22.11 -18.40 25.71
N ILE A 255 -22.10 -17.36 26.54
CA ILE A 255 -22.80 -17.27 27.84
C ILE A 255 -24.15 -16.61 27.62
#